data_AF-A0AAV4SL14-F1
#
_entry.id   AF-A0AAV4SL14-F1
#
_cell.length_a   1.000
_cell.length_b   1.000
_cell.length_c   1.000
_cell.angle_alpha   90.00
_cell.angle_beta   90.00
_cell.angle_gamma   90.00
#
_symmetry.space_group_name_H-M   'P 1'
#
loop_
_entity.id
_entity.type
_entity.pdbx_description
1 polymer ?
#
loop_
_entity_poly.entity_id
_entity_poly.type
_entity_poly.pdbx_seq_one_letter_code
_entity_poly.pdbx_strand_id
1 'polypeptide(L)'
;MYLAYFKLDSSKQSVIKLDSSKQTVIKLDSANKQSSNLILANKESSKLDFRKQTVIRLDSSKQTVIKLDFCKQSVIKLDSSKQSVIKLDSSKQTVIKLDSSKQTVIKLDSSEQTVIQLDSSKQTIIKLDFSKQTKQSSNLSSHYHNSYIKRY
;
A
#
# COMPACT_ATOMS: atom_id res chain seq x y z
N MET A 1 -24.10 8.52 11.24
CA MET A 1 -22.79 8.51 10.56
C MET A 1 -22.86 7.48 9.45
N TYR A 2 -22.80 7.89 8.17
CA TYR A 2 -22.94 6.96 7.03
C TYR A 2 -21.58 6.37 6.65
N LEU A 3 -21.53 5.04 6.63
CA LEU A 3 -20.43 4.25 6.09
C LEU A 3 -20.76 3.93 4.63
N ALA A 4 -19.90 4.32 3.68
CA ALA A 4 -20.06 3.90 2.28
C ALA A 4 -19.23 2.65 2.01
N TYR A 5 -19.83 1.65 1.38
CA TYR A 5 -19.17 0.40 1.02
C TYR A 5 -19.08 0.30 -0.51
N PHE A 6 -17.86 0.22 -1.03
CA PHE A 6 -17.60 0.02 -2.45
C PHE A 6 -16.98 -1.36 -2.66
N LYS A 7 -17.67 -2.23 -3.40
CA LYS A 7 -17.09 -3.49 -3.89
C LYS A 7 -17.05 -3.47 -5.40
N LEU A 8 -15.86 -3.66 -5.95
CA LEU A 8 -15.64 -3.75 -7.39
C LEU A 8 -14.89 -5.04 -7.69
N ASP A 9 -15.48 -5.88 -8.53
CA ASP A 9 -14.85 -7.09 -9.04
C ASP A 9 -14.67 -6.91 -10.56
N SER A 10 -13.43 -6.93 -11.06
CA SER A 10 -13.15 -6.73 -12.48
C SER A 10 -12.38 -7.91 -13.07
N SER A 11 -13.00 -8.57 -14.05
CA SER A 11 -12.39 -9.66 -14.82
C SER A 11 -11.73 -9.16 -16.11
N LYS A 12 -11.77 -7.86 -16.41
CA LYS A 12 -11.18 -7.26 -17.62
C LYS A 12 -10.11 -6.23 -17.23
N GLN A 13 -9.38 -5.73 -18.22
CA GLN A 13 -8.48 -4.60 -17.98
C GLN A 13 -9.33 -3.36 -17.65
N SER A 14 -9.07 -2.72 -16.51
CA SER A 14 -9.82 -1.51 -16.12
C SER A 14 -8.95 -0.42 -15.50
N VAL A 15 -9.52 0.78 -15.52
CA VAL A 15 -9.02 1.98 -14.86
C VAL A 15 -10.05 2.34 -13.80
N ILE A 16 -9.64 2.37 -12.55
CA ILE A 16 -10.51 2.68 -11.42
C ILE A 16 -10.03 4.00 -10.82
N LYS A 17 -10.94 4.97 -10.77
CA LYS A 17 -10.74 6.23 -10.04
C LYS A 17 -11.81 6.32 -8.97
N LEU A 18 -11.38 6.52 -7.73
CA LEU A 18 -12.27 6.72 -6.62
C LEU A 18 -11.78 7.90 -5.80
N ASP A 19 -12.69 8.83 -5.53
CA ASP A 19 -12.49 9.91 -4.59
C ASP A 19 -13.51 9.74 -3.46
N SER A 20 -13.00 9.52 -2.25
CA SER A 20 -13.78 9.30 -1.07
C SER A 20 -13.43 10.33 0.01
N SER A 21 -14.46 10.99 0.51
CA SER A 21 -14.36 12.02 1.53
C SER A 21 -15.07 11.67 2.84
N LYS A 22 -15.49 10.41 3.05
CA LYS A 22 -16.27 9.97 4.23
C LYS A 22 -15.69 8.69 4.84
N GLN A 23 -16.35 8.12 5.84
CA GLN A 23 -15.99 6.78 6.28
C GLN A 23 -16.34 5.78 5.20
N THR A 24 -15.34 5.10 4.66
CA THR A 24 -15.55 4.14 3.57
C THR A 24 -14.74 2.86 3.74
N VAL A 25 -15.32 1.80 3.17
CA VAL A 25 -14.68 0.52 3.00
C VAL A 25 -14.65 0.22 1.52
N ILE A 26 -13.46 0.01 0.99
CA ILE A 26 -13.25 -0.30 -0.42
C ILE A 26 -12.69 -1.71 -0.52
N LYS A 27 -13.39 -2.56 -1.28
CA LYS A 27 -12.92 -3.86 -1.69
C LYS A 27 -12.82 -3.88 -3.22
N LEU A 28 -11.62 -4.15 -3.71
CA LEU A 28 -11.35 -4.26 -5.13
C LEU A 28 -10.68 -5.60 -5.39
N ASP A 29 -11.29 -6.42 -6.24
CA ASP A 29 -10.70 -7.67 -6.71
C ASP A 29 -10.54 -7.60 -8.23
N SER A 30 -9.36 -7.95 -8.73
CA SER A 30 -9.15 -8.05 -10.16
C SER A 30 -8.25 -9.21 -10.57
N ALA A 31 -8.76 -9.98 -11.53
CA ALA A 31 -8.06 -11.06 -12.18
C ALA A 31 -7.12 -10.61 -13.31
N ASN A 32 -7.27 -9.37 -13.80
CA ASN A 32 -6.57 -8.86 -14.98
C ASN A 32 -5.76 -7.58 -14.72
N LYS A 33 -5.16 -7.02 -15.78
CA LYS A 33 -4.32 -5.82 -15.66
C LYS A 33 -5.13 -4.64 -15.13
N GLN A 34 -4.62 -3.91 -14.14
CA GLN A 34 -5.35 -2.80 -13.53
C GLN A 34 -4.50 -1.57 -13.35
N SER A 35 -5.18 -0.42 -13.42
CA SER A 35 -4.66 0.83 -12.90
C SER A 35 -5.70 1.45 -11.96
N SER A 36 -5.28 1.76 -10.74
CA SER A 36 -6.16 2.32 -9.71
C SER A 36 -5.56 3.62 -9.18
N ASN A 37 -6.41 4.66 -9.09
CA ASN A 37 -6.11 5.90 -8.38
C ASN A 37 -7.18 6.13 -7.32
N LEU A 38 -6.78 6.10 -6.06
CA LEU A 38 -7.67 6.16 -4.91
C LEU A 38 -7.29 7.34 -4.01
N ILE A 39 -8.23 8.25 -3.79
CA ILE A 39 -8.06 9.40 -2.88
C ILE A 39 -8.96 9.16 -1.67
N LEU A 40 -8.37 9.08 -0.47
CA LEU A 40 -9.02 8.68 0.77
C LEU A 40 -8.83 9.76 1.86
N ALA A 41 -9.86 10.55 2.16
CA ALA A 41 -9.69 11.74 3.00
C ALA A 41 -9.98 11.55 4.50
N ASN A 42 -10.63 10.43 4.90
CA ASN A 42 -11.15 10.27 6.26
C ASN A 42 -10.74 8.93 6.92
N LYS A 43 -11.60 8.34 7.76
CA LYS A 43 -11.39 7.02 8.35
C LYS A 43 -11.75 5.97 7.31
N GLU A 44 -10.75 5.41 6.64
CA GLU A 44 -11.00 4.52 5.51
C GLU A 44 -10.22 3.22 5.63
N SER A 45 -10.81 2.17 5.11
CA SER A 45 -10.15 0.87 4.98
C SER A 45 -10.26 0.38 3.56
N SER A 46 -9.13 -0.03 2.99
CA SER A 46 -9.05 -0.56 1.63
C SER A 46 -8.44 -1.96 1.65
N LYS A 47 -9.12 -2.91 1.02
CA LYS A 47 -8.57 -4.23 0.71
C LYS A 47 -8.59 -4.40 -0.81
N LEU A 48 -7.40 -4.44 -1.40
CA LEU A 48 -7.26 -4.58 -2.84
C LEU A 48 -6.47 -5.86 -3.16
N ASP A 49 -7.02 -6.73 -4.01
CA ASP A 49 -6.43 -8.01 -4.44
C ASP A 49 -6.27 -7.99 -5.96
N PHE A 50 -5.05 -8.24 -6.44
CA PHE A 50 -4.75 -8.24 -7.86
C PHE A 50 -3.90 -9.43 -8.29
N ARG A 51 -4.39 -10.17 -9.29
CA ARG A 51 -3.72 -11.40 -9.78
C ARG A 51 -2.69 -11.18 -10.88
N LYS A 52 -2.71 -10.02 -11.55
CA LYS A 52 -1.83 -9.70 -12.70
C LYS A 52 -1.12 -8.35 -12.52
N GLN A 53 -0.70 -7.73 -13.63
CA GLN A 53 0.01 -6.46 -13.65
C GLN A 53 -0.87 -5.34 -13.11
N THR A 54 -0.38 -4.65 -12.08
CA THR A 54 -1.14 -3.59 -11.42
C THR A 54 -0.29 -2.35 -11.17
N VAL A 55 -0.88 -1.19 -11.41
CA VAL A 55 -0.34 0.10 -10.97
C VAL A 55 -1.32 0.72 -9.99
N ILE A 56 -0.87 1.04 -8.78
CA ILE A 56 -1.68 1.70 -7.75
C ILE A 56 -1.06 3.04 -7.40
N ARG A 57 -1.90 4.07 -7.40
CA ARG A 57 -1.66 5.32 -6.69
C ARG A 57 -2.73 5.46 -5.61
N LEU A 58 -2.31 5.66 -4.38
CA LEU A 58 -3.21 5.93 -3.28
C LEU A 58 -2.68 7.11 -2.48
N ASP A 59 -3.54 8.10 -2.31
CA ASP A 59 -3.31 9.26 -1.46
C ASP A 59 -4.28 9.19 -0.28
N SER A 60 -3.74 9.25 0.94
CA SER A 60 -4.55 9.33 2.14
C SER A 60 -4.18 10.46 3.09
N SER A 61 -5.22 11.14 3.61
CA SER A 61 -5.01 12.35 4.43
C SER A 61 -5.25 12.18 5.93
N LYS A 62 -5.89 11.09 6.37
CA LYS A 62 -6.24 10.86 7.79
C LYS A 62 -5.88 9.47 8.29
N GLN A 63 -6.87 8.72 8.80
CA GLN A 63 -6.69 7.43 9.46
C GLN A 63 -7.01 6.34 8.45
N THR A 64 -5.98 5.69 7.90
CA THR A 64 -6.19 4.71 6.84
C THR A 64 -5.54 3.38 7.14
N VAL A 65 -6.30 2.31 6.91
CA VAL A 65 -5.77 0.95 6.90
C VAL A 65 -5.80 0.43 5.48
N ILE A 66 -4.65 0.10 4.95
CA ILE A 66 -4.48 -0.34 3.57
C ILE A 66 -3.92 -1.76 3.59
N LYS A 67 -4.64 -2.68 2.95
CA LYS A 67 -4.19 -4.05 2.69
C LYS A 67 -4.14 -4.28 1.20
N LEU A 68 -2.98 -4.63 0.69
CA LEU A 68 -2.78 -4.93 -0.72
C LEU A 68 -2.17 -6.31 -0.87
N ASP A 69 -2.71 -7.11 -1.79
CA ASP A 69 -2.23 -8.44 -2.14
C ASP A 69 -2.00 -8.51 -3.66
N PHE A 70 -0.82 -8.98 -4.06
CA PHE A 70 -0.41 -9.08 -5.46
C PHE A 70 0.26 -10.41 -5.78
N CYS A 71 -0.21 -11.09 -6.83
CA CYS A 71 0.41 -12.35 -7.26
C CYS A 71 1.53 -12.21 -8.31
N LYS A 72 1.59 -11.09 -9.04
CA LYS A 72 2.54 -10.91 -10.16
C LYS A 72 3.34 -9.61 -10.05
N GLN A 73 3.12 -8.70 -10.99
CA GLN A 73 3.90 -7.47 -11.12
C GLN A 73 3.09 -6.31 -10.55
N SER A 74 3.67 -5.58 -9.60
CA SER A 74 3.03 -4.42 -9.01
C SER A 74 3.96 -3.22 -8.97
N VAL A 75 3.39 -2.05 -9.27
CA VAL A 75 4.02 -0.75 -9.01
C VAL A 75 3.07 0.04 -8.12
N ILE A 76 3.58 0.44 -6.96
CA ILE A 76 2.77 0.97 -5.88
C ILE A 76 3.37 2.29 -5.43
N LYS A 77 2.57 3.36 -5.52
CA LYS A 77 2.87 4.66 -4.91
C LYS A 77 1.83 4.95 -3.84
N LEU A 78 2.30 5.13 -2.61
CA LEU A 78 1.48 5.43 -1.44
C LEU A 78 1.97 6.73 -0.82
N ASP A 79 1.06 7.69 -0.65
CA ASP A 79 1.28 8.93 0.07
C ASP A 79 0.30 9.00 1.24
N SER A 80 0.81 9.27 2.45
CA SER A 80 0.01 9.29 3.67
C SER A 80 0.44 10.42 4.61
N SER A 81 -0.47 11.34 4.91
CA SER A 81 -0.12 12.52 5.73
C SER A 81 -0.37 12.41 7.24
N LYS A 82 -1.08 11.38 7.74
CA LYS A 82 -1.36 11.23 9.18
C LYS A 82 -1.09 9.83 9.72
N GLN A 83 -2.14 9.06 9.99
CA GLN A 83 -2.03 7.77 10.68
C GLN A 83 -2.35 6.67 9.68
N SER A 84 -1.34 5.90 9.30
CA SER A 84 -1.54 4.80 8.37
C SER A 84 -0.96 3.49 8.86
N VAL A 85 -1.72 2.43 8.59
CA VAL A 85 -1.27 1.05 8.71
C VAL A 85 -1.32 0.44 7.33
N ILE A 86 -0.15 0.08 6.83
CA ILE A 86 0.03 -0.43 5.47
C ILE A 86 0.53 -1.87 5.58
N LYS A 87 -0.24 -2.79 5.03
CA LYS A 87 0.14 -4.20 4.87
C LYS A 87 0.16 -4.53 3.39
N LEU A 88 1.29 -5.06 2.94
CA LEU A 88 1.53 -5.37 1.55
C LEU A 88 2.11 -6.78 1.47
N ASP A 89 1.45 -7.62 0.68
CA ASP A 89 1.89 -8.98 0.38
C ASP A 89 2.07 -9.10 -1.14
N SER A 90 3.18 -9.70 -1.55
CA SER A 90 3.55 -9.83 -2.95
C SER A 90 4.28 -11.13 -3.24
N SER A 91 3.78 -11.91 -4.20
CA SER A 91 4.43 -13.18 -4.56
C SER A 91 5.59 -13.04 -5.57
N LYS A 92 5.71 -11.93 -6.32
CA LYS A 92 6.73 -11.81 -7.38
C LYS A 92 7.47 -10.47 -7.40
N GLN A 93 7.23 -9.64 -8.41
CA GLN A 93 8.00 -8.43 -8.69
C GLN A 93 7.23 -7.20 -8.24
N THR A 94 7.78 -6.47 -7.28
CA THR A 94 7.08 -5.36 -6.66
C THR A 94 8.00 -4.16 -6.48
N VAL A 95 7.55 -3.00 -6.98
CA VAL A 95 8.21 -1.70 -6.77
C VAL A 95 7.30 -0.85 -5.89
N ILE A 96 7.84 -0.42 -4.75
CA ILE A 96 7.10 0.34 -3.75
C ILE A 96 7.79 1.68 -3.52
N LYS A 97 7.02 2.76 -3.66
CA LYS A 97 7.38 4.08 -3.17
C LYS A 97 6.36 4.51 -2.13
N LEU A 98 6.85 4.75 -0.92
CA LEU A 98 6.07 5.17 0.24
C LEU A 98 6.60 6.51 0.71
N ASP A 99 5.70 7.48 0.81
CA ASP A 99 5.95 8.78 1.45
C ASP A 99 4.97 8.94 2.60
N SER A 100 5.47 9.32 3.78
CA SER A 100 4.60 9.54 4.93
C SER A 100 5.13 10.61 5.89
N SER A 101 4.22 11.36 6.52
CA SER A 101 4.65 12.52 7.34
C SER A 101 4.37 12.46 8.84
N LYS A 102 3.68 11.42 9.34
CA LYS A 102 3.38 11.29 10.78
C LYS A 102 3.59 9.88 11.33
N GLN A 103 2.52 9.14 11.60
CA GLN A 103 2.57 7.85 12.29
C GLN A 103 2.25 6.76 11.29
N THR A 104 3.28 6.00 10.92
CA THR A 104 3.16 5.00 9.87
C THR A 104 3.65 3.65 10.39
N VAL A 105 2.81 2.64 10.28
CA VAL A 105 3.21 1.24 10.47
C VAL A 105 3.16 0.54 9.14
N ILE A 106 4.31 0.03 8.70
CA ILE A 106 4.47 -0.66 7.42
C ILE A 106 4.87 -2.10 7.70
N LYS A 107 4.08 -3.05 7.18
CA LYS A 107 4.47 -4.44 7.06
C LYS A 107 4.50 -4.83 5.60
N LEU A 108 5.67 -5.21 5.10
CA LEU A 108 5.85 -5.74 3.75
C LEU A 108 6.32 -7.18 3.84
N ASP A 109 5.68 -8.05 3.08
CA ASP A 109 6.06 -9.44 2.85
C ASP A 109 6.20 -9.64 1.34
N SER A 110 7.31 -10.23 0.90
CA SER A 110 7.49 -10.51 -0.52
C SER A 110 8.36 -11.72 -0.81
N SER A 111 7.92 -12.55 -1.76
CA SER A 111 8.56 -13.83 -2.06
C SER A 111 9.65 -13.81 -3.14
N GLU A 112 9.79 -12.72 -3.92
CA GLU A 112 10.82 -12.67 -4.97
C GLU A 112 11.62 -11.36 -5.00
N GLN A 113 11.28 -10.45 -5.92
CA GLN A 113 12.08 -9.27 -6.22
C GLN A 113 11.34 -8.02 -5.77
N THR A 114 11.93 -7.30 -4.82
CA THR A 114 11.32 -6.08 -4.28
C THR A 114 12.28 -4.91 -4.34
N VAL A 115 11.79 -3.78 -4.84
CA VAL A 115 12.48 -2.49 -4.76
C VAL A 115 11.64 -1.55 -3.91
N ILE A 116 12.26 -0.97 -2.88
CA ILE A 116 11.55 -0.14 -1.90
C ILE A 116 12.25 1.20 -1.76
N GLN A 117 11.46 2.26 -1.88
CA GLN A 117 11.84 3.62 -1.47
C GLN A 117 10.88 4.09 -0.37
N LEU A 118 11.42 4.40 0.80
CA LEU A 118 10.66 4.91 1.94
C LEU A 118 11.14 6.32 2.27
N ASP A 119 10.24 7.29 2.29
CA ASP A 119 10.47 8.60 2.88
C ASP A 119 9.54 8.77 4.09
N SER A 120 10.11 9.15 5.23
CA SER A 120 9.30 9.50 6.40
C SER A 120 9.93 10.61 7.23
N SER A 121 9.09 11.51 7.73
CA SER A 121 9.52 12.64 8.56
C SER A 121 9.25 12.49 10.07
N LYS A 122 8.63 11.38 10.52
CA LYS A 122 8.24 11.14 11.93
C LYS A 122 8.19 9.64 12.32
N GLN A 123 7.60 9.32 13.47
CA GLN A 123 7.49 7.98 14.08
C GLN A 123 7.05 6.90 13.06
N THR A 124 7.98 6.00 12.75
CA THR A 124 7.78 4.97 11.72
C THR A 124 8.24 3.61 12.23
N ILE A 125 7.35 2.63 12.15
CA ILE A 125 7.66 1.22 12.42
C ILE A 125 7.60 0.47 11.10
N ILE A 126 8.70 -0.17 10.74
CA ILE A 126 8.82 -0.94 9.49
C ILE A 126 9.21 -2.37 9.81
N LYS A 127 8.39 -3.31 9.33
CA LYS A 127 8.71 -4.73 9.34
C LYS A 127 8.71 -5.26 7.92
N LEU A 128 9.84 -5.81 7.50
CA LEU A 128 10.06 -6.33 6.17
C LEU A 128 10.47 -7.81 6.24
N ASP A 129 9.81 -8.65 5.45
CA ASP A 129 10.13 -10.07 5.29
C ASP A 129 10.30 -10.38 3.81
N PHE A 130 11.44 -10.98 3.44
CA PHE A 130 11.78 -11.27 2.05
C PHE A 130 12.47 -12.61 1.91
N SER A 131 12.10 -13.42 0.91
CA SER A 131 12.72 -14.75 0.72
C SER A 131 13.75 -14.84 -0.40
N LYS A 132 13.94 -13.81 -1.25
CA LYS A 132 14.95 -13.86 -2.32
C LYS A 132 15.77 -12.59 -2.46
N GLN A 133 15.20 -11.52 -3.03
CA GLN A 133 15.97 -10.35 -3.47
C GLN A 133 15.29 -9.03 -3.13
N THR A 134 16.04 -8.13 -2.50
CA THR A 134 15.53 -6.80 -2.13
C THR A 134 16.58 -5.71 -2.31
N LYS A 135 16.18 -4.62 -2.96
CA LYS A 135 16.88 -3.33 -2.94
C LYS A 135 16.03 -2.33 -2.17
N GLN A 136 16.65 -1.63 -1.21
CA GLN A 136 15.96 -0.64 -0.38
C GLN A 136 16.77 0.63 -0.30
N SER A 137 16.08 1.76 -0.39
CA SER A 137 16.57 3.07 0.00
C SER A 137 15.55 3.71 0.92
N SER A 138 15.99 4.35 1.99
CA SER A 138 15.10 5.03 2.91
C SER A 138 15.70 6.30 3.47
N ASN A 139 14.95 7.39 3.42
CA ASN A 139 15.26 8.63 4.11
C ASN A 139 14.26 8.77 5.26
N LEU A 140 14.72 8.57 6.50
CA LEU A 140 13.86 8.48 7.66
C LEU A 140 14.35 9.50 8.69
N SER A 141 13.55 10.52 8.95
CA SER A 141 13.83 11.55 9.94
C SER A 141 13.00 11.34 11.21
N SER A 142 13.68 11.32 12.38
CA SER A 142 13.20 11.58 13.75
C SER A 142 12.94 10.44 14.78
N HIS A 143 13.25 10.81 16.04
CA HIS A 143 13.21 10.27 17.42
C HIS A 143 12.90 8.80 17.77
N TYR A 144 12.14 8.04 16.98
CA TYR A 144 11.89 6.61 17.24
C TYR A 144 11.74 5.88 15.91
N HIS A 145 12.85 5.34 15.41
CA HIS A 145 12.88 4.48 14.23
C HIS A 145 13.19 3.05 14.66
N ASN A 146 12.33 2.10 14.32
CA ASN A 146 12.60 0.68 14.52
C ASN A 146 12.25 -0.10 13.24
N SER A 147 13.30 -0.58 12.56
CA SER A 147 13.21 -1.37 11.34
C SER A 147 13.71 -2.78 11.59
N TYR A 148 12.88 -3.78 11.29
CA TYR A 148 13.29 -5.18 11.29
C TYR A 148 13.19 -5.75 9.90
N ILE A 149 14.30 -6.28 9.39
CA ILE A 149 14.36 -6.97 8.10
C ILE A 149 14.74 -8.41 8.40
N LYS A 150 13.90 -9.36 7.98
CA LYS A 150 14.23 -10.78 7.98
C LYS A 150 14.35 -11.26 6.55
N ARG A 151 15.44 -11.97 6.25
CA ARG A 151 15.63 -12.69 5.00
C ARG A 151 15.75 -14.18 5.30
N TYR A 152 15.02 -15.01 4.57
CA TYR A 152 15.09 -16.47 4.64
C TYR A 152 15.75 -17.03 3.39
#